data_AF-A0A8S9I7V5-F1
#
_entry.id   AF-A0A8S9I7V5-F1
#
_cell.length_a   1.000
_cell.length_b   1.000
_cell.length_c   1.000
_cell.angle_alpha   90.00
_cell.angle_beta   90.00
_cell.angle_gamma   90.00
#
_symmetry.space_group_name_H-M   'P 1'
#
loop_
_entity.id
_entity.type
_entity.pdbx_description
1 polymer ?
#
loop_
_entity_poly.entity_id
_entity_poly.type
_entity_poly.pdbx_seq_one_letter_code
_entity_poly.pdbx_strand_id
1 'polypeptide(L)'
;MFLYLFRSSDRPLVVFGRSFSDRETLLGLVLTTVVVVFMTSVGSLLTSALTVGVAIVCLHGTFRVSDDLFLDEQEPAANAGLLSFIGNSTSAAASVVAGRV
;
A
#
# COMPACT_ATOMS: atom_id res chain seq x y z
N MET A 1 -7.12 -20.44 -7.71
CA MET A 1 -5.94 -20.49 -8.62
C MET A 1 -5.75 -21.83 -9.31
N PHE A 2 -5.79 -22.96 -8.59
CA PHE A 2 -5.61 -24.32 -9.16
C PHE A 2 -6.41 -24.59 -10.45
N LEU A 3 -7.70 -24.26 -10.46
CA LEU A 3 -8.59 -24.47 -11.62
C LEU A 3 -8.16 -23.73 -12.89
N TYR A 4 -7.41 -22.63 -12.76
CA TYR A 4 -6.89 -21.88 -13.91
C TYR A 4 -5.69 -22.60 -14.55
N LEU A 5 -4.82 -23.22 -13.75
CA LEU A 5 -3.61 -23.91 -14.23
C LEU A 5 -3.92 -25.20 -15.01
N PHE A 6 -5.00 -25.89 -14.66
CA PHE A 6 -5.46 -27.10 -15.37
C PHE A 6 -6.42 -26.79 -16.52
N ARG A 7 -6.67 -25.52 -16.81
CA ARG A 7 -7.50 -25.12 -17.94
C ARG A 7 -6.67 -25.20 -19.23
N SER A 8 -7.18 -25.88 -20.26
CA SER A 8 -6.62 -25.76 -21.61
C SER A 8 -6.70 -24.31 -22.07
N SER A 9 -5.56 -23.71 -22.44
CA SER A 9 -5.47 -22.32 -22.91
C SER A 9 -6.35 -22.03 -24.14
N ASP A 10 -6.62 -23.05 -24.95
CA ASP A 10 -7.35 -22.90 -26.22
C ASP A 10 -8.86 -22.72 -26.07
N ARG A 11 -9.42 -22.94 -24.86
CA ARG A 11 -10.88 -22.85 -24.64
C ARG A 11 -11.22 -21.76 -23.61
N PRO A 12 -11.97 -20.71 -23.99
CA PRO A 12 -12.44 -19.71 -23.04
C PRO A 12 -13.46 -20.33 -22.08
N LEU A 13 -13.49 -19.84 -20.84
CA LEU A 13 -14.44 -20.32 -19.84
C LEU A 13 -15.84 -19.83 -20.21
N VAL A 14 -16.73 -20.74 -20.59
CA VAL A 14 -18.13 -20.40 -20.92
C VAL A 14 -19.00 -20.69 -19.71
N VAL A 15 -19.59 -19.66 -19.11
CA VAL A 15 -20.54 -19.80 -17.99
C VAL A 15 -21.85 -19.16 -18.43
N PHE A 16 -22.97 -19.88 -18.29
CA PHE A 16 -24.31 -19.44 -18.74
C PHE A 16 -24.37 -19.01 -20.23
N GLY A 17 -23.55 -19.62 -21.10
CA GLY A 17 -23.51 -19.28 -22.53
C GLY A 17 -22.75 -17.99 -22.87
N ARG A 18 -22.12 -17.33 -21.89
CA ARG A 18 -21.19 -16.21 -22.10
C ARG A 18 -19.75 -16.67 -21.94
N SER A 19 -18.92 -16.35 -22.93
CA SER A 19 -17.48 -16.58 -22.89
C SER A 19 -16.80 -15.51 -22.04
N PHE A 20 -16.09 -15.92 -21.00
CA PHE A 20 -15.27 -15.04 -20.17
C PHE A 20 -13.85 -15.00 -20.70
N SER A 21 -13.28 -13.80 -20.70
CA SER A 21 -11.89 -13.59 -21.08
C SER A 21 -10.96 -14.21 -20.03
N ASP A 22 -9.73 -14.45 -20.46
CA ASP A 22 -8.71 -15.07 -19.64
C ASP A 22 -8.40 -14.26 -18.38
N ARG A 23 -8.24 -12.93 -18.54
CA ARG A 23 -8.03 -11.99 -17.42
C ARG A 23 -9.18 -11.97 -16.43
N GLU A 24 -10.41 -12.01 -16.93
CA GLU A 24 -11.62 -12.00 -16.09
C GLU A 24 -11.73 -13.29 -15.27
N THR A 25 -11.43 -14.43 -15.90
CA THR A 25 -11.42 -15.73 -15.23
C THR A 25 -10.34 -15.78 -14.15
N LEU A 26 -9.13 -15.32 -14.49
CA LEU A 26 -8.01 -15.25 -13.55
C LEU A 26 -8.38 -14.36 -12.36
N LEU A 27 -8.88 -13.15 -12.62
CA LEU A 27 -9.24 -12.17 -11.60
C LEU A 27 -10.39 -12.67 -10.72
N GLY A 28 -11.42 -13.29 -11.31
CA GLY A 28 -12.52 -13.90 -10.57
C GLY A 28 -12.04 -15.05 -9.68
N LEU A 29 -11.12 -15.89 -10.16
CA LEU A 29 -10.58 -16.99 -9.38
C LEU A 29 -9.68 -16.52 -8.22
N VAL A 30 -8.94 -15.43 -8.40
CA VAL A 30 -8.18 -14.76 -7.32
C VAL A 30 -9.13 -14.19 -6.29
N LEU A 31 -10.08 -13.34 -6.70
CA LEU A 31 -11.03 -12.70 -5.80
C LEU A 31 -11.81 -13.73 -4.98
N THR A 32 -12.30 -14.79 -5.62
CA THR A 32 -13.02 -15.87 -4.94
C THR A 32 -12.14 -16.53 -3.89
N THR A 33 -10.85 -16.76 -4.20
CA THR A 33 -9.89 -17.33 -3.24
C THR A 33 -9.70 -16.41 -2.04
N VAL A 34 -9.51 -15.10 -2.28
CA VAL A 34 -9.39 -14.10 -1.21
C VAL A 34 -10.65 -14.10 -0.33
N VAL A 35 -11.84 -14.03 -0.93
CA VAL A 35 -13.12 -14.05 -0.20
C VAL A 35 -13.29 -15.33 0.62
N VAL A 36 -12.99 -16.50 0.05
CA VAL A 36 -13.09 -17.79 0.77
C VAL A 36 -12.12 -17.85 1.94
N VAL A 37 -10.89 -17.33 1.79
CA VAL A 37 -9.93 -17.25 2.90
C VAL A 37 -10.53 -16.43 4.03
N PHE A 38 -11.13 -15.28 3.76
CA PHE A 38 -11.83 -14.47 4.77
C PHE A 38 -13.07 -15.14 5.36
N MET A 39 -13.80 -15.93 4.57
CA MET A 39 -15.02 -16.62 5.01
C MET A 39 -14.75 -17.89 5.84
N THR A 40 -13.54 -18.44 5.75
CA THR A 40 -13.14 -19.67 6.45
C THR A 40 -12.61 -19.33 7.85
N SER A 41 -12.60 -20.30 8.79
CA SER A 41 -11.96 -20.17 10.12
C SER A 41 -10.56 -19.52 10.05
N VAL A 42 -9.79 -19.83 9.01
CA VAL A 42 -8.48 -19.24 8.72
C VAL A 42 -8.55 -17.70 8.56
N GLY A 43 -9.60 -17.17 7.96
CA GLY A 43 -9.83 -15.73 7.80
C GLY A 43 -10.10 -15.02 9.11
N SER A 44 -10.93 -15.62 9.97
CA SER A 44 -11.14 -15.13 11.33
C SER A 44 -9.84 -15.15 12.14
N LEU A 45 -9.03 -16.19 12.00
CA LEU A 45 -7.72 -16.29 12.64
C LEU A 45 -6.73 -15.24 12.13
N LEU A 46 -6.61 -15.05 10.81
CA LEU A 46 -5.77 -14.03 10.19
C LEU A 46 -6.17 -12.62 10.62
N THR A 47 -7.47 -12.32 10.59
CA THR A 47 -8.00 -11.01 10.98
C THR A 47 -7.78 -10.77 12.46
N SER A 48 -8.08 -11.75 13.32
CA SER A 48 -7.85 -11.65 14.76
C SER A 48 -6.36 -11.50 15.09
N ALA A 49 -5.48 -12.26 14.45
CA ALA A 49 -4.03 -12.17 14.67
C ALA A 49 -3.48 -10.81 14.24
N LEU A 50 -3.95 -10.26 13.11
CA LEU A 50 -3.57 -8.92 12.64
C LEU A 50 -4.03 -7.85 13.63
N THR A 51 -5.30 -7.85 14.04
CA THR A 51 -5.85 -6.87 14.99
C THR A 51 -5.11 -6.94 16.32
N VAL A 52 -4.88 -8.15 16.86
CA VAL A 52 -4.12 -8.34 18.09
C VAL A 52 -2.67 -7.88 17.93
N GLY A 53 -2.03 -8.21 16.81
CA GLY A 53 -0.66 -7.77 16.50
C GLY A 53 -0.54 -6.25 16.45
N VAL A 54 -1.46 -5.56 15.75
CA VAL A 54 -1.52 -4.09 15.70
C VAL A 54 -1.72 -3.51 17.09
N ALA A 55 -2.63 -4.07 17.89
CA ALA A 55 -2.86 -3.62 19.27
C ALA A 55 -1.59 -3.74 20.13
N ILE A 56 -0.85 -4.85 20.00
CA ILE A 56 0.42 -5.06 20.70
C ILE A 56 1.47 -4.06 20.22
N VAL A 57 1.59 -3.80 18.91
CA VAL A 57 2.54 -2.81 18.36
C VAL A 57 2.22 -1.41 18.84
N CYS A 58 0.95 -1.00 18.84
CA CYS A 58 0.52 0.28 19.37
C CYS A 58 0.84 0.39 20.87
N LEU A 59 0.50 -0.64 21.65
CA LEU A 59 0.80 -0.68 23.08
C LEU A 59 2.32 -0.60 23.33
N HIS A 60 3.12 -1.36 22.59
CA HIS A 60 4.58 -1.26 22.63
C HIS A 60 5.06 0.15 22.26
N GLY A 61 4.46 0.76 21.24
CA GLY A 61 4.72 2.13 20.83
C GLY A 61 4.42 3.17 21.91
N THR A 62 3.36 2.97 22.73
CA THR A 62 3.06 3.87 23.86
C THR A 62 4.06 3.76 25.00
N PHE A 63 4.65 2.58 25.21
CA PHE A 63 5.70 2.37 26.22
C PHE A 63 7.11 2.66 25.70
N ARG A 64 7.29 2.74 24.38
CA ARG A 64 8.50 3.28 23.76
C ARG A 64 8.49 4.78 24.02
N VAL A 65 9.32 5.20 24.97
CA VAL A 65 9.63 6.60 25.16
C VAL A 65 10.13 7.14 23.80
N SER A 66 9.44 8.17 23.29
CA SER A 66 9.92 8.91 22.14
C SER A 66 11.07 9.76 22.65
N ASP A 67 12.27 9.17 22.73
CA ASP A 67 13.46 9.84 23.30
C ASP A 67 13.87 11.10 22.53
N ASP A 68 13.23 11.47 21.41
CA ASP A 68 13.53 12.72 20.74
C ASP A 68 12.42 13.22 19.81
N LEU A 69 11.53 14.06 20.35
CA LEU A 69 10.99 15.21 19.63
C LEU A 69 11.49 16.47 20.35
N PHE A 70 12.75 16.49 20.80
CA PHE A 70 13.34 17.72 21.33
C PHE A 70 13.53 18.69 20.17
N LEU A 71 12.62 19.67 20.10
CA LEU A 71 12.87 20.98 19.51
C LEU A 71 13.42 21.93 20.59
N ASP A 72 14.25 21.45 21.51
CA ASP A 72 14.85 22.32 22.53
C ASP A 72 16.04 23.12 21.98
N GLU A 73 16.37 22.95 20.70
CA GLU A 73 17.14 23.93 19.92
C GLU A 73 16.51 24.14 18.54
N GLN A 74 15.29 24.70 18.50
CA GLN A 74 14.80 25.40 17.31
C GLN A 74 15.69 26.63 17.03
N GLU A 75 16.92 26.41 16.59
CA GLU A 75 17.65 27.42 15.85
C GLU A 75 16.86 27.69 14.54
N PRO A 76 16.65 28.95 14.10
CA PRO A 76 15.73 29.31 13.02
C PRO A 76 16.00 28.73 11.61
N ALA A 77 16.76 27.65 11.44
CA ALA A 77 17.21 27.12 10.16
C ALA A 77 16.96 25.61 9.94
N ALA A 78 16.39 24.86 10.89
CA ALA A 78 16.31 23.39 10.81
C ALA A 78 14.99 22.82 10.23
N ASN A 79 14.04 23.65 9.77
CA ASN A 79 12.83 23.17 9.05
C ASN A 79 13.07 22.95 7.54
N ALA A 80 14.32 22.98 7.09
CA ALA A 80 14.74 22.75 5.72
C ALA A 80 14.96 21.26 5.38
N GLY A 81 14.25 20.33 6.04
CA GLY A 81 14.29 18.90 5.69
C GLY A 81 13.31 18.55 4.56
N LEU A 82 13.76 17.76 3.58
CA LEU A 82 13.04 17.23 2.38
C LEU A 82 12.30 18.24 1.48
N LEU A 83 11.54 19.18 2.04
CA LEU A 83 10.81 20.24 1.34
C LEU A 83 11.72 21.40 0.89
N SER A 84 12.89 21.56 1.52
CA SER A 84 13.90 22.53 1.05
C SER A 84 14.39 22.22 -0.36
N PHE A 85 14.50 20.95 -0.74
CA PHE A 85 14.91 20.55 -2.10
C PHE A 85 13.88 20.97 -3.17
N ILE A 86 12.60 20.97 -2.80
CA ILE A 86 11.49 21.39 -3.67
C ILE A 86 11.42 22.92 -3.75
N GLY A 87 11.63 23.61 -2.63
CA GLY A 87 11.72 25.08 -2.57
C GLY A 87 12.94 25.64 -3.29
N ASN A 88 14.11 24.99 -3.20
CA ASN A 88 15.32 25.38 -3.92
C ASN A 88 15.21 25.14 -5.42
N SER A 89 14.49 24.10 -5.85
CA SER A 89 14.24 23.83 -7.27
C SER A 89 13.32 24.88 -7.90
N THR A 90 12.32 25.35 -7.15
CA THR A 90 11.42 26.44 -7.59
C THR A 90 12.10 27.81 -7.55
N SER A 91 12.93 28.10 -6.53
CA SER A 91 13.75 29.32 -6.49
C SER A 91 14.83 29.36 -7.58
N ALA A 92 15.47 28.23 -7.91
CA ALA A 92 16.43 28.15 -9.01
C ALA A 92 15.76 28.33 -10.38
N ALA A 93 14.54 27.81 -10.58
CA ALA A 93 13.76 28.05 -11.79
C ALA A 93 13.32 29.52 -11.92
N ALA A 94 12.93 30.16 -10.80
CA ALA A 94 12.55 31.57 -10.78
C ALA A 94 13.74 32.51 -11.03
N SER A 95 14.93 32.22 -10.49
CA SER A 95 16.14 33.03 -10.74
C SER A 95 16.67 32.90 -12.16
N VAL A 96 16.53 31.72 -12.79
CA VAL A 96 16.87 31.49 -14.20
C VAL A 96 15.92 32.23 -15.15
N VAL A 97 14.66 32.44 -14.78
CA VAL A 97 13.71 33.27 -15.54
C VAL A 97 13.96 34.77 -15.31
N ALA A 98 14.25 35.19 -14.08
CA ALA A 98 14.55 36.58 -13.76
C ALA A 98 15.89 37.07 -14.33
N GLY A 99 16.88 36.19 -14.49
CA GLY A 99 18.14 36.50 -15.18
C GLY A 99 18.06 36.47 -16.71
N ARG A 100 16.86 36.24 -17.27
CA ARG A 100 16.59 36.18 -18.72
C ARG A 100 15.67 37.31 -19.22
N VAL A 101 15.40 38.31 -18.37
CA VAL A 101 14.75 39.58 -18.72
C VAL A 101 15.78 40.70 -18.59
#